data_AF-A0A2T1CSL1-F1
#
_entry.id   AF-A0A2T1CSL1-F1
#
_cell.length_a   1.000
_cell.length_b   1.000
_cell.length_c   1.000
_cell.angle_alpha   90.00
_cell.angle_beta   90.00
_cell.angle_gamma   90.00
#
_symmetry.space_group_name_H-M   'P 1'
#
loop_
_entity.id
_entity.type
_entity.pdbx_description
1 polymer ?
#
loop_
_entity_poly.entity_id
_entity_poly.type
_entity_poly.pdbx_seq_one_letter_code
_entity_poly.pdbx_strand_id
1 'polypeptide(L)'
;MPHQSDQFFLEKLAAIDFEPIAFKLMYPDEGNGLTLTQATHAIEQYRRFLFLHHRYPDQPLVPSQEIDRVWHVHILDTVKYREDCEFLFGRFIDHYPYFGVNNAADRQRLETAYIQTQALLSQCFKS
;
A
#
# COMPACT_ATOMS: atom_id res chain seq x y z
N MET A 1 5.30 3.92 -22.05
CA MET A 1 4.29 4.99 -22.02
C MET A 1 3.23 4.57 -21.01
N PRO A 2 2.92 5.39 -19.99
CA PRO A 2 1.80 5.07 -19.11
C PRO A 2 0.52 4.99 -19.93
N HIS A 3 -0.34 4.01 -19.65
CA HIS A 3 -1.67 3.94 -20.25
C HIS A 3 -2.49 5.12 -19.71
N GLN A 4 -3.47 5.61 -20.48
CA GLN A 4 -4.31 6.75 -20.06
C GLN A 4 -4.97 6.53 -18.69
N SER A 5 -5.31 5.28 -18.35
CA SER A 5 -5.82 4.87 -17.04
C SER A 5 -4.79 5.08 -15.91
N ASP A 6 -3.51 4.80 -16.16
CA ASP A 6 -2.44 4.95 -15.17
C ASP A 6 -2.26 6.42 -14.80
N GLN A 7 -2.28 7.31 -15.81
CA GLN A 7 -2.12 8.74 -15.60
C GLN A 7 -3.27 9.30 -14.75
N PHE A 8 -4.52 8.94 -15.09
CA PHE A 8 -5.69 9.35 -14.34
C PHE A 8 -5.66 8.83 -12.89
N PHE A 9 -5.23 7.59 -12.68
CA PHE A 9 -5.07 7.05 -11.33
C PHE A 9 -4.00 7.80 -10.52
N LEU A 10 -2.86 8.12 -11.14
CA LEU A 10 -1.78 8.87 -10.47
C LEU A 10 -2.22 10.29 -10.08
N GLU A 11 -3.05 10.95 -10.89
CA GLU A 11 -3.66 12.25 -10.55
C GLU A 11 -4.58 12.14 -9.33
N LYS A 12 -5.42 11.10 -9.26
CA LYS A 12 -6.26 10.83 -8.08
C LYS A 12 -5.41 10.51 -6.85
N LEU A 13 -4.39 9.68 -7.00
CA LEU A 13 -3.47 9.35 -5.90
C LEU A 13 -2.70 10.58 -5.40
N ALA A 14 -2.38 11.53 -6.27
CA ALA A 14 -1.79 12.82 -5.89
C ALA A 14 -2.74 13.71 -5.09
N ALA A 15 -4.05 13.53 -5.21
CA ALA A 15 -5.07 14.28 -4.47
C ALA A 15 -5.37 13.70 -3.07
N ILE A 16 -4.92 12.47 -2.77
CA ILE A 16 -5.09 11.88 -1.45
C ILE A 16 -4.19 12.59 -0.43
N ASP A 17 -4.81 13.12 0.62
CA ASP A 17 -4.10 13.65 1.77
C ASP A 17 -3.59 12.52 2.67
N PHE A 18 -2.26 12.33 2.70
CA PHE A 18 -1.57 11.37 3.56
C PHE A 18 -1.00 12.01 4.83
N GLU A 19 -1.18 13.32 5.05
CA GLU A 19 -0.61 14.04 6.19
C GLU A 19 -1.06 13.47 7.56
N PRO A 20 -2.35 13.13 7.79
CA PRO A 20 -2.77 12.50 9.05
C PRO A 20 -2.07 11.17 9.31
N ILE A 21 -1.81 10.38 8.25
CA ILE A 21 -1.11 9.09 8.33
C ILE A 21 0.37 9.33 8.67
N ALA A 22 1.00 10.32 8.05
CA ALA A 22 2.38 10.72 8.35
C ALA A 22 2.52 11.11 9.83
N PHE A 23 1.65 12.00 10.33
CA PHE A 23 1.66 12.41 11.73
C PHE A 23 1.43 11.25 12.68
N LYS A 24 0.52 10.34 12.35
CA LYS A 24 0.29 9.15 13.17
C LYS A 24 1.52 8.26 13.23
N LEU A 25 2.22 8.03 12.12
CA LEU A 25 3.48 7.27 12.08
C LEU A 25 4.62 7.94 12.87
N MET A 26 4.60 9.26 13.00
CA MET A 26 5.60 9.99 13.79
C MET A 26 5.32 9.93 15.30
N TYR A 27 4.12 9.52 15.72
CA TYR A 27 3.76 9.47 17.14
C TYR A 27 4.53 8.33 17.85
N PRO A 28 5.25 8.58 18.95
CA PRO A 28 6.15 7.58 19.55
C PRO A 28 5.44 6.33 20.07
N ASP A 29 4.31 6.50 20.77
CA ASP A 29 3.67 5.40 21.51
C ASP A 29 2.82 4.49 20.61
N GLU A 30 2.24 5.04 19.53
CA GLU A 30 1.29 4.34 18.66
C GLU A 30 1.71 4.29 17.18
N GLY A 31 2.71 5.08 16.79
CA GLY A 31 3.14 5.30 15.40
C GLY A 31 4.46 4.68 14.99
N ASN A 32 5.21 4.11 15.94
CA ASN A 32 6.62 3.71 15.85
C ASN A 32 7.63 4.86 15.88
N GLY A 33 7.20 6.10 16.15
CA GLY A 33 8.11 7.24 16.37
C GLY A 33 9.01 7.57 15.18
N LEU A 34 8.51 7.42 13.95
CA LEU A 34 9.30 7.72 12.76
C LEU A 34 9.66 9.21 12.68
N THR A 35 10.82 9.52 12.11
CA THR A 35 11.11 10.90 11.68
C THR A 35 10.24 11.26 10.48
N LEU A 36 10.05 12.57 10.23
CA LEU A 36 9.32 13.04 9.04
C LEU A 36 9.88 12.43 7.75
N THR A 37 11.21 12.38 7.60
CA THR A 37 11.86 11.79 6.42
C THR A 37 11.50 10.30 6.25
N GLN A 38 11.48 9.53 7.34
CA GLN A 38 11.10 8.11 7.30
C GLN A 38 9.61 7.94 6.99
N ALA A 39 8.74 8.75 7.59
CA ALA A 39 7.30 8.71 7.32
C ALA A 39 7.00 9.04 5.84
N THR A 40 7.61 10.10 5.30
CA THR A 40 7.49 10.47 3.89
C THR A 40 7.99 9.35 2.97
N HIS A 41 9.13 8.74 3.28
CA HIS A 41 9.64 7.61 2.50
C HIS A 41 8.67 6.41 2.51
N ALA A 42 8.17 6.03 3.68
CA ALA A 42 7.23 4.92 3.83
C ALA A 42 5.91 5.18 3.08
N ILE A 43 5.39 6.41 3.14
CA ILE A 43 4.19 6.83 2.40
C ILE A 43 4.43 6.73 0.90
N GLU A 44 5.59 7.13 0.38
CA GLU A 44 5.91 6.97 -1.04
C GLU A 44 5.94 5.49 -1.46
N GLN A 45 6.46 4.59 -0.63
CA GLN A 45 6.37 3.14 -0.91
C GLN A 45 4.92 2.64 -0.90
N TYR A 46 4.09 3.14 0.02
CA TYR A 46 2.67 2.81 0.08
C TYR A 46 1.90 3.33 -1.15
N ARG A 47 2.21 4.54 -1.63
CA ARG A 47 1.65 5.11 -2.87
C ARG A 47 1.95 4.21 -4.07
N ARG A 48 3.18 3.70 -4.18
CA ARG A 48 3.58 2.74 -5.22
C ARG A 48 2.81 1.42 -5.12
N PHE A 49 2.54 0.96 -3.89
CA PHE A 49 1.75 -0.24 -3.64
C PHE A 49 0.27 -0.07 -4.03
N LEU A 50 -0.34 1.09 -3.72
CA LEU A 50 -1.70 1.44 -4.20
C LEU A 50 -1.78 1.47 -5.73
N PHE A 51 -0.74 1.96 -6.40
CA PHE A 51 -0.65 1.90 -7.87
C PHE A 51 -0.60 0.46 -8.40
N LEU A 52 0.07 -0.47 -7.71
CA LEU A 52 0.02 -1.88 -8.13
C LEU A 52 -1.39 -2.47 -8.00
N HIS A 53 -2.15 -2.14 -6.95
CA HIS A 53 -3.55 -2.56 -6.83
C HIS A 53 -4.42 -2.05 -7.98
N HIS A 54 -4.14 -0.85 -8.49
CA HIS A 54 -4.80 -0.31 -9.69
C HIS A 54 -4.44 -1.11 -10.94
N ARG A 55 -3.15 -1.33 -11.17
CA ARG A 55 -2.65 -1.92 -12.42
C ARG A 55 -2.83 -3.44 -12.49
N TYR A 56 -2.87 -4.11 -11.35
CA TYR A 56 -2.91 -5.56 -11.23
C TYR A 56 -3.98 -6.00 -10.22
N PRO A 57 -5.27 -5.70 -10.47
CA PRO A 57 -6.35 -5.89 -9.49
C PRO A 57 -6.58 -7.35 -9.09
N ASP A 58 -6.19 -8.30 -9.95
CA ASP A 58 -6.38 -9.74 -9.74
C ASP A 58 -5.14 -10.45 -9.17
N GLN A 59 -4.03 -9.72 -8.93
CA GLN A 59 -2.81 -10.30 -8.39
C GLN A 59 -2.80 -10.30 -6.86
N PRO A 60 -2.30 -11.36 -6.21
CA PRO A 60 -2.09 -11.35 -4.76
C PRO A 60 -0.88 -10.47 -4.43
N LEU A 61 -1.14 -9.19 -4.14
CA LEU A 61 -0.10 -8.23 -3.79
C LEU A 61 0.23 -8.30 -2.30
N VAL A 62 1.51 -8.44 -1.97
CA VAL A 62 2.00 -8.57 -0.59
C VAL A 62 2.91 -7.39 -0.26
N PRO A 63 2.54 -6.54 0.71
CA PRO A 63 3.34 -5.37 1.08
C PRO A 63 4.66 -5.78 1.76
N SER A 64 5.66 -4.90 1.73
CA SER A 64 6.79 -4.97 2.67
C SER A 64 6.33 -4.58 4.07
N GLN A 65 7.12 -4.86 5.11
CA GLN A 65 6.77 -4.46 6.47
C GLN A 65 6.60 -2.94 6.61
N GLU A 66 7.37 -2.14 5.86
CA GLU A 66 7.23 -0.68 5.84
C GLU A 66 5.87 -0.27 5.26
N ILE A 67 5.52 -0.81 4.09
CA ILE A 67 4.25 -0.54 3.41
C ILE A 67 3.06 -0.98 4.26
N ASP A 68 3.15 -2.17 4.86
CA ASP A 68 2.09 -2.77 5.69
C ASP A 68 1.78 -1.92 6.92
N ARG A 69 2.80 -1.29 7.54
CA ARG A 69 2.59 -0.35 8.65
C ARG A 69 1.80 0.88 8.24
N VAL A 70 2.15 1.50 7.10
CA VAL A 70 1.39 2.65 6.58
C VAL A 70 -0.03 2.23 6.28
N TRP A 71 -0.21 1.07 5.66
CA TRP A 71 -1.53 0.54 5.32
C TRP A 71 -2.38 0.28 6.57
N HIS A 72 -1.82 -0.31 7.63
CA HIS A 72 -2.51 -0.47 8.91
C HIS A 72 -2.96 0.86 9.50
N VAL A 73 -2.08 1.87 9.52
CA VAL A 73 -2.45 3.21 10.01
C VAL A 73 -3.59 3.81 9.19
N HIS A 74 -3.54 3.64 7.87
CA HIS A 74 -4.60 4.10 6.99
C HIS A 74 -5.94 3.38 7.28
N ILE A 75 -5.93 2.05 7.42
CA ILE A 75 -7.12 1.24 7.73
C ILE A 75 -7.77 1.64 9.06
N LEU A 76 -6.98 2.00 10.07
CA LEU A 76 -7.49 2.37 11.39
C LEU A 76 -8.35 3.65 11.36
N ASP A 77 -8.11 4.55 10.40
CA ASP A 77 -9.06 5.60 10.06
C ASP A 77 -10.10 5.05 9.06
N THR A 78 -11.03 4.26 9.59
CA THR A 78 -11.96 3.47 8.76
C THR A 78 -12.85 4.30 7.83
N VAL A 79 -13.16 5.56 8.19
CA VAL A 79 -13.95 6.46 7.35
C VAL A 79 -13.10 6.92 6.17
N LYS A 80 -11.92 7.49 6.45
CA LYS A 80 -10.98 7.93 5.42
C LYS A 80 -10.57 6.79 4.50
N TYR A 81 -10.22 5.63 5.05
CA TYR A 81 -9.81 4.48 4.24
C TYR A 81 -10.89 4.03 3.26
N ARG A 82 -12.15 4.03 3.69
CA ARG A 82 -13.28 3.68 2.83
C ARG A 82 -13.48 4.71 1.73
N GLU A 83 -13.42 6.00 2.06
CA GLU A 83 -13.57 7.10 1.11
C GLU A 83 -12.41 7.13 0.11
N ASP A 84 -11.17 6.96 0.56
CA ASP A 84 -9.99 6.93 -0.30
C ASP A 84 -10.00 5.68 -1.20
N CYS A 85 -10.46 4.52 -0.72
CA CYS A 85 -10.62 3.33 -1.55
C CYS A 85 -11.71 3.51 -2.61
N GLU A 86 -12.88 4.04 -2.24
CA GLU A 86 -13.96 4.33 -3.18
C GLU A 86 -13.50 5.35 -4.22
N PHE A 87 -12.82 6.41 -3.78
CA PHE A 87 -12.25 7.41 -4.66
C PHE A 87 -11.22 6.78 -5.59
N LEU A 88 -10.20 6.07 -5.12
CA LEU A 88 -9.12 5.55 -5.97
C LEU A 88 -9.56 4.39 -6.88
N PHE A 89 -10.33 3.44 -6.34
CA PHE A 89 -10.58 2.15 -6.96
C PHE A 89 -12.06 1.89 -7.29
N GLY A 90 -13.00 2.70 -6.78
CA GLY A 90 -14.44 2.43 -6.88
C GLY A 90 -14.87 1.18 -6.10
N ARG A 91 -14.03 0.71 -5.17
CA ARG A 91 -14.27 -0.44 -4.31
C ARG A 91 -13.33 -0.41 -3.11
N PHE A 92 -13.70 -1.13 -2.06
CA PHE A 92 -12.82 -1.40 -0.94
C PHE A 92 -11.67 -2.34 -1.36
N ILE A 93 -10.46 -2.09 -0.83
CA ILE A 93 -9.32 -3.00 -0.97
C ILE A 93 -9.18 -3.77 0.34
N ASP A 94 -9.41 -5.08 0.31
CA ASP A 94 -9.35 -5.88 1.53
C ASP A 94 -7.91 -6.16 1.96
N HIS A 95 -7.64 -6.02 3.26
CA HIS A 95 -6.42 -6.51 3.89
C HIS A 95 -6.70 -7.90 4.49
N TYR A 96 -5.89 -8.89 4.12
CA TYR A 96 -6.01 -10.27 4.62
C TYR A 96 -4.80 -10.62 5.49
N PRO A 97 -4.85 -10.37 6.82
CA PRO A 97 -3.69 -10.48 7.71
C PRO A 97 -3.24 -11.93 7.97
N TYR A 98 -4.00 -12.91 7.51
CA TYR A 98 -3.73 -14.34 7.74
C TYR A 98 -3.00 -15.01 6.57
N PHE A 99 -2.66 -14.26 5.51
CA PHE A 99 -1.99 -14.83 4.34
C PHE A 99 -0.62 -15.39 4.70
N GLY A 100 -0.42 -16.69 4.47
CA GLY A 100 0.83 -17.39 4.78
C GLY A 100 0.95 -17.94 6.19
N VAL A 101 -0.08 -17.79 7.04
CA VAL A 101 -0.05 -18.22 8.45
C VAL A 101 -0.47 -19.68 8.63
N ASN A 102 -1.37 -20.18 7.79
CA ASN A 102 -2.09 -21.43 8.05
C ASN A 102 -1.20 -22.69 8.00
N ASN A 103 -0.48 -22.90 6.89
CA ASN A 103 0.35 -24.09 6.69
C ASN A 103 1.52 -23.82 5.74
N ALA A 104 2.40 -24.82 5.53
CA ALA A 104 3.60 -24.67 4.71
C ALA A 104 3.30 -24.28 3.25
N ALA A 105 2.24 -24.82 2.64
CA ALA A 105 1.83 -24.44 1.29
C ALA A 105 1.33 -22.99 1.23
N ASP A 106 0.64 -22.52 2.28
CA ASP A 106 0.21 -21.12 2.37
C ASP A 106 1.40 -20.17 2.51
N ARG A 107 2.40 -20.53 3.32
CA ARG A 107 3.65 -19.77 3.46
C ARG A 107 4.41 -19.67 2.13
N GLN A 108 4.48 -20.76 1.37
CA GLN A 108 5.09 -20.75 0.04
C GLN A 108 4.35 -19.83 -0.95
N ARG A 109 3.01 -19.76 -0.86
CA ARG A 109 2.22 -18.80 -1.65
C ARG A 109 2.53 -17.36 -1.27
N LEU A 110 2.63 -17.06 0.04
CA LEU A 110 3.04 -15.74 0.53
C LEU A 110 4.42 -15.35 -0.03
N GLU A 111 5.41 -16.24 0.06
CA GLU A 111 6.77 -15.99 -0.44
C GLU A 111 6.78 -15.73 -1.96
N THR A 112 6.05 -16.54 -2.73
CA THR A 112 5.93 -16.38 -4.19
C THR A 112 5.28 -15.05 -4.55
N ALA A 113 4.17 -14.71 -3.88
CA ALA A 113 3.43 -13.46 -4.09
C ALA A 113 4.25 -12.23 -3.67
N TYR A 114 5.05 -12.33 -2.60
CA TYR A 114 5.97 -11.27 -2.20
C TYR A 114 7.03 -11.02 -3.26
N ILE A 115 7.70 -12.07 -3.76
CA ILE A 115 8.70 -11.94 -4.84
C ILE A 115 8.07 -11.30 -6.08
N GLN A 116 6.87 -11.73 -6.45
CA GLN A 116 6.15 -11.16 -7.58
C GLN A 116 5.82 -9.68 -7.35
N THR A 117 5.38 -9.29 -6.15
CA THR A 117 5.09 -7.89 -5.81
C THR A 117 6.35 -7.03 -5.93
N GLN A 118 7.50 -7.50 -5.45
CA GLN A 118 8.77 -6.78 -5.59
C GLN A 118 9.19 -6.62 -7.06
N ALA A 119 9.00 -7.65 -7.88
CA ALA A 119 9.27 -7.59 -9.31
C ALA A 119 8.37 -6.55 -10.02
N LEU A 120 7.08 -6.51 -9.69
CA LEU A 120 6.13 -5.53 -10.23
C LEU A 120 6.48 -4.09 -9.80
N LEU A 121 6.82 -3.87 -8.53
CA LEU A 121 7.30 -2.57 -8.04
C LEU A 121 8.52 -2.10 -8.85
N SER A 122 9.49 -2.99 -9.04
CA SER A 122 10.72 -2.70 -9.78
C SER A 122 10.45 -2.42 -11.27
N GLN A 123 9.49 -3.13 -11.86
CA GLN A 123 9.07 -2.93 -13.24
C GLN A 123 8.40 -1.56 -13.43
N CYS A 124 7.54 -1.14 -12.49
CA CYS A 124 6.77 0.09 -12.60
C CYS A 124 7.57 1.35 -12.21
N PHE A 125 8.50 1.25 -11.26
CA PHE A 125 9.15 2.41 -10.63
C PHE A 125 10.69 2.33 -10.67
N LYS A 126 11.24 1.80 -11.76
CA LYS A 126 12.70 1.67 -11.98
C LYS A 126 13.48 2.84 -11.37
N SER A 127 14.42 2.49 -10.49
CA SER A 127 15.44 3.41 -9.95
C SER A 127 16.47 3.76 -11.02
#